data_AF-A0A7J3WMG6-F1
#
_entry.id   AF-A0A7J3WMG6-F1
#
_cell.length_a   1.000
_cell.length_b   1.000
_cell.length_c   1.000
_cell.angle_alpha   90.00
_cell.angle_beta   90.00
_cell.angle_gamma   90.00
#
_symmetry.space_group_name_H-M   'P 1'
#
loop_
_entity.id
_entity.type
_entity.pdbx_description
1 polymer ?
#
loop_
_entity_poly.entity_id
_entity_poly.type
_entity_poly.pdbx_seq_one_letter_code
_entity_poly.pdbx_strand_id
1 'polypeptide(L)'
;MAKDVLSYLLDNQDTYVSGEYIAHKLGITRQAVSKRITQLKEQGFEIDSRTNKGYRVVSYPDVILPELIERETSFGPVIHFDTIDSTNIHARKCALDGSPERTLIVAEEQKAGRGRLGREWVSPKGGLWFSFIIRPRCNPSSAPLINFVAANAVAKTVHDMYGIDVSM
;
A
#
# COMPACT_ATOMS: atom_id res chain seq x y z
N MET A 1 -6.99 9.89 8.51
CA MET A 1 -6.03 9.15 9.36
C MET A 1 -5.06 10.12 10.01
N ALA A 2 -4.45 9.74 11.14
CA ALA A 2 -3.38 10.54 11.73
C ALA A 2 -2.23 10.61 10.72
N LYS A 3 -1.83 11.82 10.33
CA LYS A 3 -0.60 11.99 9.53
C LYS A 3 0.58 11.48 10.37
N ASP A 4 1.52 10.77 9.76
CA ASP A 4 2.83 10.44 10.36
C ASP A 4 3.93 11.31 9.72
N VAL A 5 5.16 11.23 10.24
CA VAL A 5 6.36 11.90 9.73
C VAL A 5 6.53 11.66 8.22
N LEU A 6 6.35 10.41 7.76
CA LEU A 6 6.49 10.06 6.35
C LEU A 6 5.49 10.84 5.48
N SER A 7 4.21 10.92 5.89
CA SER A 7 3.19 11.67 5.15
C SER A 7 3.58 13.14 4.96
N TYR A 8 4.15 13.78 5.98
CA TYR A 8 4.61 15.17 5.88
C TYR A 8 5.77 15.36 4.91
N LEU A 9 6.71 14.42 4.85
CA LEU A 9 7.81 14.49 3.90
C LEU A 9 7.33 14.26 2.46
N LEU A 10 6.40 13.31 2.28
CA LEU A 10 5.81 13.00 0.98
C LEU A 10 4.96 14.15 0.44
N ASP A 11 4.30 14.93 1.30
CA ASP A 11 3.57 16.14 0.92
C ASP A 11 4.51 17.28 0.45
N ASN A 12 5.83 17.18 0.69
CA ASN A 12 6.80 18.26 0.49
C ASN A 12 8.08 17.79 -0.23
N GLN A 13 7.97 16.89 -1.21
CA GLN A 13 9.11 16.25 -1.87
C GLN A 13 10.07 17.23 -2.56
N ASP A 14 9.55 18.36 -3.03
CA ASP A 14 10.37 19.36 -3.74
C ASP A 14 11.21 20.24 -2.80
N THR A 15 10.99 20.17 -1.47
CA THR A 15 11.62 21.06 -0.50
C THR A 15 12.09 20.34 0.77
N TYR A 16 12.86 21.02 1.61
CA TYR A 16 13.22 20.50 2.94
C TYR A 16 12.16 20.89 3.96
N VAL A 17 11.78 19.94 4.80
CA VAL A 17 10.87 20.14 5.92
C VAL A 17 11.63 20.08 7.23
N SER A 18 11.57 21.15 8.02
CA SER A 18 12.21 21.19 9.34
C SER A 18 11.64 20.12 10.28
N GLY A 19 12.52 19.39 10.98
CA GLY A 19 12.10 18.43 12.01
C GLY A 19 11.31 19.07 13.15
N GLU A 20 11.59 20.34 13.47
CA GLU A 20 10.83 21.11 14.47
C GLU A 20 9.40 21.38 14.01
N TYR A 21 9.24 21.69 12.73
CA TYR A 21 7.93 21.91 12.12
C TYR A 21 7.08 20.62 12.13
N ILE A 22 7.67 19.50 11.74
CA ILE A 22 7.00 18.18 11.77
C ILE A 22 6.60 17.83 13.22
N ALA A 23 7.52 18.00 14.16
CA ALA A 23 7.29 17.75 15.59
C ALA A 23 6.09 18.55 16.12
N HIS A 24 6.07 19.86 15.86
CA HIS A 24 4.96 20.76 16.24
C HIS A 24 3.64 20.33 15.59
N LYS A 25 3.64 19.99 14.30
CA LYS A 25 2.41 19.59 13.58
C LYS A 25 1.82 18.26 14.04
N LEU A 26 2.67 17.33 14.48
CA LEU A 26 2.26 16.02 14.96
C LEU A 26 2.04 15.96 16.48
N GLY A 27 2.42 17.01 17.22
CA GLY A 27 2.37 17.00 18.69
C GLY A 27 3.36 16.00 19.30
N ILE A 28 4.49 15.74 18.63
CA ILE A 28 5.54 14.81 19.08
C ILE A 28 6.86 15.57 19.29
N THR A 29 7.85 14.92 19.92
CA THR A 29 9.17 15.55 20.12
C THR A 29 10.01 15.51 18.84
N ARG A 30 10.95 16.46 18.71
CA ARG A 30 11.95 16.43 17.62
C ARG A 30 12.79 15.15 17.63
N GLN A 31 13.04 14.57 18.81
CA GLN A 31 13.72 13.28 18.94
C GLN A 31 12.89 12.13 18.38
N ALA A 32 11.57 12.14 18.58
CA ALA A 32 10.66 11.16 17.96
C ALA A 32 10.66 11.28 16.44
N VAL A 33 10.65 12.50 15.90
CA VAL A 33 10.84 12.74 14.45
C VAL A 33 12.16 12.14 13.98
N SER A 34 13.28 12.48 14.63
CA SER A 34 14.60 11.95 14.24
C SER A 34 14.66 10.43 14.30
N LYS A 35 14.05 9.81 15.31
CA LYS A 35 13.95 8.35 15.43
C LYS A 35 13.18 7.73 14.25
N ARG A 36 12.04 8.32 13.89
CA ARG A 36 11.23 7.85 12.75
C ARG A 36 11.97 8.03 11.42
N ILE A 37 12.72 9.12 11.24
CA ILE A 37 13.59 9.31 10.06
C ILE A 37 14.64 8.19 9.97
N THR A 38 15.29 7.83 11.08
CA THR A 38 16.25 6.71 11.09
C THR A 38 15.59 5.40 10.68
N GLN A 39 14.42 5.09 11.24
CA GLN A 39 13.66 3.89 10.86
C GLN A 39 13.27 3.88 9.38
N LEU A 40 12.85 5.02 8.82
CA LEU A 40 12.56 5.12 7.39
C LEU A 40 13.81 4.86 6.54
N LYS A 41 14.98 5.38 6.93
CA LYS A 41 16.24 5.07 6.24
C LYS A 41 16.59 3.58 6.31
N GLU A 42 16.37 2.93 7.46
CA GLU A 42 16.54 1.48 7.62
C GLU A 42 15.56 0.65 6.78
N GLN A 43 14.36 1.20 6.54
CA GLN A 43 13.37 0.63 5.61
C GLN A 43 13.74 0.85 4.13
N GLY A 44 14.85 1.54 3.85
CA GLY A 44 15.40 1.77 2.51
C GLY A 44 15.07 3.12 1.88
N PHE A 45 14.42 4.04 2.61
CA PHE A 45 14.15 5.38 2.08
C PHE A 45 15.44 6.20 1.98
N GLU A 46 15.64 6.84 0.84
CA GLU A 46 16.70 7.84 0.69
C GLU A 46 16.19 9.19 1.18
N ILE A 47 16.61 9.59 2.39
CA ILE A 47 16.23 10.87 3.00
C ILE A 47 17.47 11.77 3.13
N ASP A 48 17.51 12.83 2.33
CA ASP A 48 18.53 13.89 2.46
C ASP A 48 18.24 14.71 3.73
N SER A 49 19.26 14.86 4.55
CA SER A 49 19.19 15.51 5.87
C SER A 49 20.19 16.66 5.88
N ARG A 50 19.70 17.90 6.02
CA ARG A 50 20.56 19.10 6.03
C ARG A 50 20.36 19.93 7.28
N THR A 51 21.48 20.28 7.92
CA THR A 51 21.52 21.19 9.07
C THR A 51 20.81 22.50 8.72
N ASN A 52 19.96 23.00 9.62
CA ASN A 52 19.15 24.21 9.46
C ASN A 52 18.13 24.22 8.31
N LYS A 53 17.94 23.10 7.58
CA LYS A 53 16.89 22.96 6.56
C LYS A 53 15.89 21.85 6.90
N GLY A 54 16.36 20.74 7.46
CA GLY A 54 15.54 19.60 7.83
C GLY A 54 15.72 18.41 6.90
N TYR A 55 14.62 17.75 6.55
CA TYR A 55 14.61 16.47 5.82
C TYR A 55 13.86 16.58 4.51
N ARG A 56 14.30 15.85 3.49
CA ARG A 56 13.61 15.70 2.21
C ARG A 56 13.76 14.28 1.71
N VAL A 57 12.66 13.67 1.24
CA VAL A 57 12.75 12.35 0.60
C VAL A 57 13.26 12.53 -0.82
N VAL A 58 14.28 11.76 -1.18
CA VAL A 58 14.92 11.73 -2.49
C VAL A 58 14.33 10.58 -3.32
N SER A 59 14.20 9.40 -2.71
CA SER A 59 13.61 8.23 -3.34
C SER A 59 13.03 7.28 -2.29
N TYR A 60 12.21 6.33 -2.75
CA TYR A 60 11.56 5.31 -1.94
C TYR A 60 12.08 3.94 -2.34
N PRO A 61 12.17 2.98 -1.41
CA PRO A 61 12.48 1.61 -1.77
C PRO A 61 11.27 0.97 -2.46
N ASP A 62 11.51 -0.14 -3.16
CA ASP A 62 10.44 -0.97 -3.72
C ASP A 62 9.78 -1.77 -2.59
N VAL A 63 8.99 -1.08 -1.77
CA VAL A 63 8.30 -1.61 -0.59
C VAL A 63 6.82 -1.29 -0.63
N ILE A 64 6.02 -2.22 -0.15
CA ILE A 64 4.58 -2.05 -0.03
C ILE A 64 4.30 -1.30 1.28
N LEU A 65 4.13 0.02 1.20
CA LEU A 65 3.77 0.83 2.36
C LEU A 65 2.34 1.34 2.30
N PRO A 66 1.52 1.07 3.33
CA PRO A 66 0.16 1.58 3.43
C PRO A 66 0.05 3.07 3.13
N GLU A 67 0.95 3.87 3.67
CA GLU A 67 0.91 5.34 3.55
C GLU A 67 1.15 5.82 2.13
N LEU A 68 1.97 5.10 1.35
CA LEU A 68 2.20 5.40 -0.06
C LEU A 68 0.97 5.00 -0.89
N ILE A 69 0.42 3.81 -0.64
CA ILE A 69 -0.74 3.32 -1.39
C ILE A 69 -1.95 4.24 -1.18
N GLU A 70 -2.22 4.64 0.06
CA GLU A 70 -3.36 5.53 0.37
C GLU A 70 -3.15 6.96 -0.13
N ARG A 71 -1.90 7.38 -0.34
CA ARG A 71 -1.58 8.70 -0.92
C ARG A 71 -1.72 8.69 -2.44
N GLU A 72 -1.20 7.66 -3.09
CA GLU A 72 -1.11 7.58 -4.56
C GLU A 72 -2.35 6.96 -5.21
N THR A 73 -3.25 6.37 -4.42
CA THR A 73 -4.45 5.69 -4.93
C THR A 73 -5.70 6.07 -4.17
N SER A 74 -6.86 5.67 -4.70
CA SER A 74 -8.14 5.82 -4.00
C SER A 74 -8.45 4.69 -3.01
N PHE A 75 -7.51 3.76 -2.79
CA PHE A 75 -7.67 2.65 -1.85
C PHE A 75 -7.36 3.08 -0.42
N GLY A 76 -8.09 2.51 0.53
CA GLY A 76 -7.99 2.87 1.94
C GLY A 76 -9.24 2.46 2.72
N PRO A 77 -9.12 2.05 3.99
CA PRO A 77 -7.87 1.84 4.73
C PRO A 77 -7.05 0.67 4.16
N VAL A 78 -5.72 0.77 4.23
CA VAL A 78 -4.79 -0.29 3.84
C VAL A 78 -4.34 -1.07 5.07
N ILE A 79 -4.51 -2.39 5.03
CA ILE A 79 -4.10 -3.33 6.07
C ILE A 79 -2.94 -4.16 5.50
N HIS A 80 -1.72 -3.88 5.96
CA HIS A 80 -0.50 -4.55 5.53
C HIS A 80 -0.07 -5.63 6.53
N PHE A 81 0.39 -6.77 5.99
CA PHE A 81 0.93 -7.89 6.74
C PHE A 81 2.28 -8.32 6.17
N ASP A 82 3.26 -8.59 7.02
CA ASP A 82 4.50 -9.25 6.57
C ASP A 82 4.22 -10.71 6.13
N THR A 83 3.36 -11.42 6.86
CA THR A 83 2.97 -12.80 6.52
C THR A 83 1.53 -13.03 6.97
N ILE A 84 0.72 -13.65 6.12
CA ILE A 84 -0.70 -13.97 6.38
C ILE A 84 -1.06 -15.36 5.85
N ASP A 85 -2.24 -15.89 6.20
CA ASP A 85 -2.76 -17.10 5.57
C ASP A 85 -3.22 -16.82 4.13
N SER A 86 -4.16 -15.88 3.93
CA SER A 86 -4.62 -15.40 2.63
C SER A 86 -5.22 -14.00 2.74
N THR A 87 -4.76 -13.10 1.88
CA THR A 87 -5.29 -11.74 1.71
C THR A 87 -6.81 -11.75 1.44
N ASN A 88 -7.30 -12.71 0.65
CA ASN A 88 -8.71 -12.81 0.30
C ASN A 88 -9.58 -13.31 1.46
N ILE A 89 -9.07 -14.22 2.30
CA ILE A 89 -9.77 -14.68 3.52
C ILE A 89 -9.95 -13.49 4.48
N HIS A 90 -8.89 -12.72 4.69
CA HIS A 90 -8.95 -11.52 5.51
C HIS A 90 -9.85 -10.44 4.91
N ALA A 91 -9.77 -10.19 3.60
CA ALA A 91 -10.66 -9.24 2.93
C ALA A 91 -12.14 -9.60 3.11
N ARG A 92 -12.48 -10.89 3.01
CA ARG A 92 -13.84 -11.38 3.26
C ARG A 92 -14.28 -11.14 4.71
N LYS A 93 -13.41 -11.42 5.68
CA LYS A 93 -13.69 -11.16 7.10
C LYS A 93 -13.93 -9.67 7.35
N CYS A 94 -13.02 -8.81 6.88
CA CYS A 94 -13.15 -7.36 6.97
C CYS A 94 -14.47 -6.86 6.33
N ALA A 95 -14.87 -7.43 5.18
CA ALA A 95 -16.12 -7.06 4.53
C ALA A 95 -17.36 -7.40 5.37
N LEU A 96 -17.37 -8.58 6.01
CA LEU A 96 -18.43 -9.01 6.91
C LEU A 96 -18.47 -8.19 8.20
N ASP A 97 -17.30 -7.80 8.72
CA ASP A 97 -17.16 -6.94 9.89
C ASP A 97 -17.47 -5.46 9.59
N GLY A 98 -17.86 -5.13 8.34
CA GLY A 98 -18.33 -3.80 7.96
C GLY A 98 -17.26 -2.82 7.49
N SER A 99 -16.05 -3.29 7.17
CA SER A 99 -14.99 -2.44 6.60
C SER A 99 -15.46 -1.76 5.31
N PRO A 100 -15.10 -0.49 5.06
CA PRO A 100 -15.64 0.29 3.95
C PRO A 100 -15.27 -0.26 2.56
N GLU A 101 -15.87 0.31 1.51
CA GLU A 101 -15.44 0.00 0.15
C GLU A 101 -14.01 0.49 -0.05
N ARG A 102 -13.23 -0.21 -0.88
CA ARG A 102 -11.81 0.06 -1.17
C ARG A 102 -10.86 -0.19 0.00
N THR A 103 -11.30 -0.82 1.09
CA THR A 103 -10.35 -1.44 2.03
C THR A 103 -9.48 -2.43 1.28
N LEU A 104 -8.16 -2.28 1.43
CA LEU A 104 -7.14 -3.07 0.75
C LEU A 104 -6.38 -3.89 1.78
N ILE A 105 -6.26 -5.18 1.53
CA ILE A 105 -5.45 -6.11 2.32
C ILE A 105 -4.26 -6.44 1.43
N VAL A 106 -3.05 -6.22 1.93
CA VAL A 106 -1.82 -6.51 1.21
C VAL A 106 -0.87 -7.31 2.10
N ALA A 107 -0.10 -8.22 1.52
CA ALA A 107 0.87 -9.01 2.25
C ALA A 107 2.15 -9.24 1.45
N GLU A 108 3.29 -9.33 2.15
CA GLU A 108 4.56 -9.74 1.54
C GLU A 108 4.56 -11.25 1.25
N GLU A 109 3.89 -12.06 2.08
CA GLU A 109 3.82 -13.52 1.93
C GLU A 109 2.43 -14.07 2.31
N GLN A 110 1.94 -15.08 1.57
CA GLN A 110 0.77 -15.89 1.96
C GLN A 110 1.16 -17.35 2.22
N LYS A 111 0.85 -17.87 3.41
CA LYS A 111 1.11 -19.26 3.81
C LYS A 111 0.03 -20.26 3.35
N ALA A 112 -1.14 -19.76 2.98
CA ALA A 112 -2.28 -20.56 2.54
C ALA A 112 -3.01 -19.88 1.37
N GLY A 113 -2.25 -19.36 0.41
CA GLY A 113 -2.80 -18.76 -0.81
C GLY A 113 -3.70 -19.73 -1.57
N ARG A 114 -4.85 -19.24 -2.04
CA ARG A 114 -5.86 -20.07 -2.73
C ARG A 114 -6.18 -19.51 -4.11
N GLY A 115 -6.03 -20.36 -5.11
CA GLY A 115 -6.51 -20.15 -6.47
C GLY A 115 -7.93 -20.68 -6.69
N ARG A 116 -8.33 -20.78 -7.96
CA ARG A 116 -9.64 -21.30 -8.35
C ARG A 116 -9.77 -22.80 -8.04
N LEU A 117 -11.00 -23.23 -7.78
CA LEU A 117 -11.35 -24.64 -7.55
C LEU A 117 -10.52 -25.28 -6.41
N GLY A 118 -10.14 -24.49 -5.40
CA GLY A 118 -9.41 -24.96 -4.23
C GLY A 118 -7.92 -25.26 -4.47
N ARG A 119 -7.37 -24.90 -5.62
CA ARG A 119 -5.94 -25.05 -5.90
C ARG A 119 -5.12 -24.14 -4.99
N GLU A 120 -3.93 -24.59 -4.64
CA GLU A 120 -2.94 -23.76 -3.94
C GLU A 120 -2.41 -22.65 -4.86
N TRP A 121 -2.13 -21.49 -4.27
CA TRP A 121 -1.48 -20.38 -4.94
C TRP A 121 -0.21 -19.98 -4.18
N VAL A 122 0.95 -20.35 -4.74
CA VAL A 122 2.27 -20.10 -4.17
C VAL A 122 2.52 -18.58 -4.11
N SER A 123 2.77 -18.06 -2.90
CA SER A 123 2.86 -16.61 -2.63
C SER A 123 4.04 -16.24 -1.73
N PRO A 124 5.30 -16.43 -2.17
CA PRO A 124 6.49 -16.09 -1.38
C PRO A 124 6.72 -14.57 -1.31
N LYS A 125 7.66 -14.13 -0.46
CA LYS A 125 8.14 -12.75 -0.45
C LYS A 125 8.67 -12.30 -1.82
N GLY A 126 8.47 -11.03 -2.14
CA GLY A 126 8.89 -10.41 -3.40
C GLY A 126 7.84 -10.42 -4.51
N GLY A 127 6.63 -10.90 -4.23
CA GLY A 127 5.48 -10.76 -5.12
C GLY A 127 4.45 -9.75 -4.61
N LEU A 128 3.51 -9.38 -5.47
CA LEU A 128 2.42 -8.47 -5.14
C LEU A 128 1.16 -9.26 -4.77
N TRP A 129 0.92 -9.45 -3.46
CA TRP A 129 -0.24 -10.20 -2.96
C TRP A 129 -1.24 -9.27 -2.28
N PHE A 130 -2.41 -9.08 -2.89
CA PHE A 130 -3.45 -8.23 -2.33
C PHE A 130 -4.86 -8.70 -2.63
N SER A 131 -5.81 -8.17 -1.87
CA SER A 131 -7.26 -8.29 -2.08
C SER A 131 -7.93 -7.01 -1.63
N PHE A 132 -8.95 -6.55 -2.35
CA PHE A 132 -9.68 -5.34 -1.98
C PHE A 132 -11.19 -5.55 -2.01
N ILE A 133 -11.90 -4.76 -1.21
CA ILE A 133 -13.35 -4.85 -1.07
C ILE A 133 -14.01 -3.87 -2.06
N ILE A 134 -14.93 -4.36 -2.87
CA ILE A 134 -15.81 -3.54 -3.72
C ILE A 134 -17.28 -3.78 -3.39
N ARG A 135 -18.12 -2.77 -3.60
CA ARG A 135 -19.57 -2.84 -3.38
C ARG A 135 -20.31 -2.35 -4.63
N PRO A 136 -20.23 -3.12 -5.73
CA PRO A 136 -20.81 -2.70 -7.00
C PRO A 136 -22.32 -2.53 -6.88
N ARG A 137 -22.84 -1.43 -7.40
CA ARG A 137 -24.28 -1.18 -7.53
C ARG A 137 -24.80 -1.86 -8.80
N CYS A 138 -24.82 -3.19 -8.80
CA CYS A 138 -25.30 -3.99 -9.92
C CYS A 138 -26.16 -5.17 -9.44
N ASN A 139 -26.90 -5.79 -10.36
CA ASN A 139 -27.57 -7.05 -10.08
C ASN A 139 -26.51 -8.13 -9.76
N PRO A 140 -26.72 -9.02 -8.76
CA PRO A 140 -25.80 -10.12 -8.48
C PRO A 140 -25.45 -10.99 -9.69
N SER A 141 -26.38 -11.17 -10.64
CA SER A 141 -26.12 -11.89 -11.90
C SER A 141 -25.07 -11.22 -12.79
N SER A 142 -24.84 -9.91 -12.64
CA SER A 142 -23.83 -9.15 -13.38
C SER A 142 -22.47 -9.12 -12.66
N ALA A 143 -22.39 -9.53 -11.39
CA ALA A 143 -21.15 -9.51 -10.63
C ALA A 143 -19.99 -10.28 -11.28
N PRO A 144 -20.19 -11.41 -11.98
CA PRO A 144 -19.10 -12.09 -12.70
C PRO A 144 -18.40 -11.22 -13.76
N LEU A 145 -19.06 -10.19 -14.30
CA LEU A 145 -18.46 -9.27 -15.29
C LEU A 145 -17.26 -8.50 -14.71
N ILE A 146 -17.23 -8.29 -13.39
CA ILE A 146 -16.15 -7.59 -12.70
C ILE A 146 -14.83 -8.35 -12.86
N ASN A 147 -14.86 -9.68 -12.96
CA ASN A 147 -13.64 -10.47 -13.17
C ASN A 147 -12.98 -10.13 -14.51
N PHE A 148 -13.76 -9.87 -15.57
CA PHE A 148 -13.23 -9.47 -16.86
C PHE A 148 -12.64 -8.07 -16.82
N VAL A 149 -13.30 -7.14 -16.12
CA VAL A 149 -12.78 -5.78 -15.91
C VAL A 149 -11.44 -5.83 -15.15
N ALA A 150 -11.37 -6.63 -14.08
CA ALA A 150 -10.14 -6.80 -13.31
C ALA A 150 -9.02 -7.44 -14.13
N ALA A 151 -9.31 -8.52 -14.87
CA ALA A 151 -8.33 -9.19 -15.73
C ALA A 151 -7.76 -8.23 -16.80
N ASN A 152 -8.64 -7.48 -17.48
CA ASN A 152 -8.24 -6.50 -18.48
C ASN A 152 -7.42 -5.35 -17.87
N ALA A 153 -7.79 -4.86 -16.68
CA ALA A 153 -7.04 -3.81 -16.00
C ALA A 153 -5.62 -4.27 -15.66
N VAL A 154 -5.46 -5.48 -15.12
CA VAL A 154 -4.13 -6.05 -14.81
C VAL A 154 -3.32 -6.27 -16.08
N ALA A 155 -3.90 -6.89 -17.11
CA ALA A 155 -3.24 -7.14 -18.39
C ALA A 155 -2.75 -5.83 -19.04
N LYS A 156 -3.60 -4.80 -19.06
CA LYS A 156 -3.27 -3.48 -19.56
C LYS A 156 -2.14 -2.83 -18.77
N THR A 157 -2.20 -2.84 -17.44
CA THR A 157 -1.15 -2.25 -16.59
C THR A 157 0.20 -2.91 -16.82
N VAL A 158 0.23 -4.25 -16.90
CA VAL A 158 1.47 -5.01 -17.17
C VAL A 158 2.05 -4.67 -18.54
N HIS A 159 1.20 -4.57 -19.57
CA HIS A 159 1.63 -4.17 -20.90
C HIS A 159 2.14 -2.72 -20.94
N ASP A 160 1.38 -1.76 -20.38
CA ASP A 160 1.74 -0.34 -20.41
C ASP A 160 3.05 -0.05 -19.65
N MET A 161 3.31 -0.76 -18.54
CA MET A 161 4.49 -0.54 -17.71
C MET A 161 5.73 -1.30 -18.21
N TYR A 162 5.55 -2.50 -18.75
CA TYR A 162 6.66 -3.41 -19.02
C TYR A 162 6.74 -3.89 -20.48
N GLY A 163 5.80 -3.52 -21.34
CA GLY A 163 5.74 -3.96 -22.74
C GLY A 163 5.49 -5.46 -22.90
N ILE A 164 4.97 -6.13 -21.88
CA ILE A 164 4.71 -7.57 -21.91
C ILE A 164 3.33 -7.81 -22.50
N ASP A 165 3.27 -8.58 -23.59
CA ASP A 165 2.00 -9.01 -24.18
C ASP A 165 1.36 -10.07 -23.28
N VAL A 166 0.22 -9.71 -22.69
CA VAL A 166 -0.58 -10.59 -21.84
C VAL A 166 -1.70 -11.19 -22.67
N SER A 167 -1.65 -12.50 -22.91
CA SER A 167 -2.77 -13.22 -23.53
C SER A 167 -3.89 -13.43 -22.52
N MET A 168 -5.12 -13.04 -22.89
CA MET A 168 -6.34 -13.34 -22.13
C MET A 168 -6.90 -14.72 -22.45
#